data_AF-A0A6V7J0I7-F1
#
_entry.id   AF-A0A6V7J0I7-F1
#
_cell.length_a   1.000
_cell.length_b   1.000
_cell.length_c   1.000
_cell.angle_alpha   90.00
_cell.angle_beta   90.00
_cell.angle_gamma   90.00
#
_symmetry.space_group_name_H-M   'P 1'
#
loop_
_entity.id
_entity.type
_entity.pdbx_description
1 polymer ?
#
loop_
_entity_poly.entity_id
_entity_poly.type
_entity_poly.pdbx_seq_one_letter_code
_entity_poly.pdbx_strand_id
1 'polypeptide(L)' 'ARSYLQSLPYKPKVPWTCLFPNADPRALDLLDKMLTFNPNKRIVVEDALAHPYLEQYYDPADE' A
#
# COMPACT_ATOMS: atom_id res chain seq x y z
N ALA A 1 22.38 -8.29 6.49
CA ALA A 1 21.12 -8.13 5.72
C ALA A 1 21.31 -7.41 4.38
N ARG A 2 21.99 -6.26 4.33
CA ARG A 2 22.15 -5.47 3.07
C ARG A 2 22.85 -6.23 1.94
N SER A 3 23.91 -6.98 2.26
CA SER A 3 24.65 -7.82 1.30
C SER A 3 23.81 -8.97 0.73
N TYR A 4 22.83 -9.47 1.49
CA TYR A 4 21.91 -10.53 1.02
C TYR A 4 20.92 -9.97 -0.01
N LEU A 5 20.38 -8.78 0.21
CA LEU A 5 19.51 -8.13 -0.77
C LEU A 5 20.24 -7.81 -2.09
N GLN A 6 21.53 -7.47 -2.01
CA GLN A 6 22.37 -7.21 -3.19
C GLN A 6 22.73 -8.47 -3.98
N SER A 7 22.75 -9.65 -3.35
CA SER A 7 23.03 -10.92 -4.03
C SER A 7 21.82 -11.52 -4.74
N LEU A 8 20.61 -10.97 -4.52
CA LEU A 8 19.40 -11.47 -5.15
C LEU A 8 19.30 -10.97 -6.60
N PRO A 9 18.80 -11.79 -7.54
CA PRO A 9 18.49 -11.33 -8.89
C PRO A 9 17.40 -10.26 -8.85
N TYR A 10 17.42 -9.35 -9.82
CA TYR A 10 16.40 -8.33 -9.97
C TYR A 10 15.01 -8.97 -10.13
N LYS A 11 14.05 -8.50 -9.33
CA LYS A 11 12.65 -8.92 -9.41
C LYS A 11 11.78 -7.69 -9.63
N PRO A 12 11.11 -7.56 -10.80
CA PRO A 12 10.21 -6.45 -11.03
C PRO A 12 8.98 -6.56 -10.11
N LYS A 13 8.40 -5.41 -9.77
CA LYS A 13 7.12 -5.36 -9.07
C LYS A 13 6.03 -5.96 -9.97
N VAL A 14 5.23 -6.85 -9.40
CA VAL A 14 4.00 -7.34 -10.05
C VAL A 14 2.89 -6.30 -9.83
N PRO A 15 2.20 -5.83 -10.87
CA PRO A 15 1.07 -4.92 -10.72
C PRO A 15 -0.03 -5.55 -9.85
N TRP A 16 -0.60 -4.78 -8.92
CA TRP A 16 -1.69 -5.26 -8.07
C TRP A 16 -2.93 -5.68 -8.87
N THR A 17 -3.18 -5.03 -10.00
CA THR A 17 -4.26 -5.37 -10.94
C THR A 17 -4.10 -6.76 -11.56
N CYS A 18 -2.87 -7.29 -11.66
CA CYS A 18 -2.65 -8.66 -12.12
C CYS A 18 -2.99 -9.70 -11.05
N LEU A 19 -2.79 -9.36 -9.77
CA LEU A 19 -3.08 -10.25 -8.64
C LEU A 19 -4.56 -10.18 -8.23
N PHE A 20 -5.15 -8.99 -8.32
CA PHE A 20 -6.51 -8.67 -7.89
C PHE A 20 -7.28 -7.95 -9.01
N PRO A 21 -7.63 -8.66 -10.10
CA PRO A 21 -8.21 -8.04 -11.30
C PRO A 21 -9.59 -7.42 -11.08
N ASN A 22 -10.32 -7.88 -10.06
CA ASN A 22 -11.69 -7.42 -9.76
C ASN A 22 -11.77 -6.45 -8.57
N ALA A 23 -10.63 -6.02 -8.02
CA ALA A 23 -10.61 -5.12 -6.88
C ALA A 23 -10.83 -3.66 -7.32
N ASP A 24 -11.40 -2.85 -6.42
CA ASP A 24 -11.53 -1.40 -6.64
C ASP A 24 -10.13 -0.78 -6.80
N PRO A 25 -9.86 0.01 -7.86
CA PRO A 25 -8.59 0.69 -8.06
C PRO A 25 -8.13 1.51 -6.84
N ARG A 26 -9.07 2.10 -6.08
CA ARG A 26 -8.79 2.86 -4.85
C ARG A 26 -8.31 1.96 -3.71
N ALA A 27 -8.83 0.73 -3.64
CA ALA A 27 -8.37 -0.27 -2.68
C ALA A 27 -6.93 -0.70 -3.00
N LEU A 28 -6.63 -0.90 -4.29
CA LEU A 28 -5.30 -1.29 -4.75
C LEU A 28 -4.25 -0.19 -4.52
N ASP A 29 -4.65 1.08 -4.66
CA ASP A 29 -3.80 2.22 -4.36
C ASP A 29 -3.46 2.31 -2.87
N LEU A 30 -4.46 2.13 -1.98
CA LEU A 30 -4.22 2.06 -0.53
C LEU A 30 -3.30 0.88 -0.18
N LEU A 31 -3.54 -0.29 -0.78
CA LEU A 31 -2.73 -1.49 -0.58
C LEU A 31 -1.27 -1.26 -0.97
N ASP A 32 -1.01 -0.54 -2.07
CA ASP A 32 0.35 -0.21 -2.51
C ASP A 32 1.09 0.67 -1.48
N LYS A 33 0.38 1.67 -0.95
CA LYS A 33 0.90 2.59 0.06
C LYS A 33 1.17 1.89 1.41
N MET A 34 0.35 0.91 1.79
CA MET A 34 0.54 0.08 2.99
C MET A 34 1.67 -0.94 2.85
N LEU A 35 1.74 -1.64 1.71
CA LEU A 35 2.75 -2.69 1.45
C LEU A 35 4.07 -2.13 0.90
N THR A 36 4.44 -0.93 1.35
CA THR A 36 5.72 -0.31 1.01
C THR A 36 6.86 -0.96 1.80
N PHE A 37 7.92 -1.35 1.09
CA PHE A 37 9.10 -2.03 1.65
C PHE A 37 9.85 -1.16 2.65
N ASN A 38 10.02 0.13 2.35
CA ASN A 38 10.67 1.07 3.25
C ASN A 38 9.65 1.56 4.30
N PRO A 39 9.83 1.26 5.60
CA PRO A 39 8.86 1.64 6.63
C PRO A 39 8.70 3.16 6.74
N ASN A 40 9.76 3.94 6.45
CA ASN A 40 9.69 5.40 6.50
C ASN A 40 8.91 6.03 5.34
N LYS A 41 8.59 5.24 4.31
CA LYS A 41 7.76 5.65 3.16
C LYS A 41 6.37 5.02 3.18
N ARG A 42 6.11 4.15 4.16
CA ARG A 42 4.80 3.53 4.33
C ARG A 42 3.82 4.59 4.81
N ILE A 43 2.61 4.53 4.30
CA ILE A 43 1.52 5.40 4.73
C ILE A 43 1.33 5.29 6.24
N VAL A 44 1.12 6.44 6.90
CA VAL A 44 0.77 6.50 8.32
C VAL A 44 -0.72 6.24 8.49
N VAL A 45 -1.16 5.97 9.72
CA VAL A 45 -2.54 5.54 9.97
C VAL A 45 -3.54 6.64 9.63
N GLU A 46 -3.19 7.89 9.94
CA GLU A 46 -4.02 9.07 9.69
C GLU A 46 -4.25 9.28 8.19
N ASP A 47 -3.19 9.18 7.39
CA ASP A 47 -3.26 9.27 5.92
C ASP A 47 -4.02 8.08 5.30
N ALA A 48 -3.97 6.91 5.94
CA ALA A 48 -4.71 5.73 5.49
C ALA A 48 -6.22 5.89 5.73
N LEU A 49 -6.61 6.41 6.90
CA LEU A 49 -8.00 6.71 7.24
C LEU A 49 -8.58 7.79 6.32
N ALA A 50 -7.80 8.83 6.00
CA ALA A 50 -8.17 9.88 5.05
C ALA A 50 -8.16 9.44 3.56
N HIS A 51 -7.89 8.16 3.26
CA HIS A 51 -7.80 7.69 1.88
C HIS A 51 -9.17 7.64 1.19
N PRO A 52 -9.29 7.97 -0.12
CA PRO A 52 -10.55 7.89 -0.89
C PRO A 52 -11.23 6.51 -0.94
N TYR A 53 -10.55 5.46 -0.47
CA TYR A 53 -11.12 4.13 -0.31
C TYR A 53 -11.96 4.00 0.97
N LEU A 54 -11.56 4.71 2.03
CA LEU A 54 -12.22 4.71 3.34
C LEU A 54 -13.13 5.93 3.55
N GLU A 55 -13.20 6.86 2.58
CA GLU A 55 -14.00 8.09 2.65
C GLU A 55 -15.45 7.89 3.12
N GLN A 56 -16.11 6.79 2.73
CA GLN A 56 -17.48 6.47 3.14
C GLN A 56 -17.63 6.08 4.63
N TYR A 57 -16.51 5.78 5.29
CA TYR A 57 -16.43 5.34 6.69
C TYR A 57 -15.63 6.30 7.56
N TYR A 58 -15.04 7.34 6.98
CA TYR A 58 -14.20 8.30 7.68
C TYR A 58 -15.07 9.28 8.46
N ASP A 59 -15.12 9.12 9.78
CA ASP A 59 -15.69 10.10 10.71
C ASP A 59 -14.61 10.56 11.71
N PRO A 60 -13.94 11.71 11.46
CA PRO A 60 -12.89 12.20 12.34
C PRO A 60 -13.38 12.61 13.74
N ALA A 61 -14.69 12.60 14.01
CA ALA A 61 -15.24 12.82 15.34
C ALA A 61 -15.44 11.53 16.15
N ASP A 62 -15.30 10.35 15.53
CA ASP A 62 -15.48 9.02 16.14
C ASP A 62 -14.21 8.13 16.03
N GLU A 63 -13.06 8.75 15.69
CA GLU A 63 -11.73 8.12 15.56
C GLU A 63 -10.79 8.39 16.75
#